data_AF-A0A4R7UUP3-F1
#
_entry.id   AF-A0A4R7UUP3-F1
#
_cell.length_a   1.000
_cell.length_b   1.000
_cell.length_c   1.000
_cell.angle_alpha   90.00
_cell.angle_beta   90.00
_cell.angle_gamma   90.00
#
_symmetry.space_group_name_H-M   'P 1'
#
loop_
_entity.id
_entity.type
_entity.pdbx_description
1 polymer ?
#
loop_
_entity_poly.entity_id
_entity_poly.type
_entity_poly.pdbx_seq_one_letter_code
_entity_poly.pdbx_strand_id
1 'polypeptide(L)'
;MIETRSASTALNKHKGLQQFFKWLMLDEEEIDRSPMERVKQPKTPKKLIPIIRDDDTKKVISTCKGKSFMQVRDEAIIRLYYNTGARLSEVGKLNLDDVDLTTDSVHYHGKGTRDRRVRFGPKTARAISRYLRARDKHKGAGLPDLHE
;
A
#
# COMPACT_ATOMS: atom_id res chain seq x y z
N MET A 1 -16.13 22.20 -10.95
CA MET A 1 -15.61 21.06 -10.13
C MET A 1 -14.17 20.69 -10.47
N ILE A 2 -13.77 20.65 -11.75
CA ILE A 2 -12.38 20.36 -12.17
C ILE A 2 -11.44 21.57 -11.93
N GLU A 3 -11.98 22.78 -11.88
CA GLU A 3 -11.21 24.01 -11.60
C GLU A 3 -10.62 24.06 -10.18
N THR A 4 -11.21 23.34 -9.21
CA THR A 4 -10.79 23.35 -7.81
C THR A 4 -10.31 21.99 -7.30
N ARG A 5 -10.42 20.93 -8.12
CA ARG A 5 -10.08 19.53 -7.74
C ARG A 5 -9.53 18.78 -8.94
N SER A 6 -8.74 17.73 -8.68
CA SER A 6 -8.24 16.86 -9.75
C SER A 6 -9.40 16.20 -10.53
N ALA A 7 -9.18 15.95 -11.82
CA ALA A 7 -10.18 15.31 -12.70
C ALA A 7 -10.64 13.93 -12.17
N SER A 8 -9.73 13.15 -11.56
CA SER A 8 -10.04 11.87 -10.93
C SER A 8 -11.02 12.04 -9.75
N THR A 9 -10.81 13.06 -8.90
CA THR A 9 -11.72 13.36 -7.79
C THR A 9 -13.10 13.77 -8.30
N ALA A 10 -13.16 14.62 -9.33
CA ALA A 10 -14.43 15.02 -9.94
C ALA A 10 -15.17 13.81 -10.55
N LEU A 11 -14.44 12.90 -11.23
CA LEU A 11 -15.00 11.68 -11.79
C LEU A 11 -15.58 10.75 -10.71
N ASN A 12 -14.85 10.52 -9.62
CA ASN A 12 -15.32 9.67 -8.52
C ASN A 12 -16.59 10.23 -7.88
N LYS A 13 -16.66 11.55 -7.66
CA LYS A 13 -17.86 12.20 -7.13
C LYS A 13 -19.03 12.10 -8.11
N HIS A 14 -18.79 12.33 -9.40
CA HIS A 14 -19.81 12.17 -10.43
C HIS A 14 -20.38 10.74 -10.44
N LYS A 15 -19.53 9.70 -10.37
CA LYS A 15 -19.96 8.30 -10.29
C LYS A 15 -20.78 8.01 -9.03
N GLY A 16 -20.37 8.56 -7.88
CA GLY A 16 -21.11 8.42 -6.63
C GLY A 16 -22.52 9.00 -6.73
N LEU A 17 -22.63 10.24 -7.22
CA LEU A 17 -23.93 10.89 -7.43
C LEU A 17 -24.78 10.15 -8.47
N GLN A 18 -24.18 9.71 -9.58
CA GLN A 18 -24.87 8.94 -10.61
C GLN A 18 -25.49 7.67 -10.04
N GLN A 19 -24.75 6.92 -9.22
CA GLN A 19 -25.26 5.70 -8.59
C GLN A 19 -26.32 6.01 -7.53
N PHE A 20 -26.14 7.07 -6.73
CA PHE A 20 -27.12 7.49 -5.72
C PHE A 20 -28.47 7.86 -6.34
N PHE A 21 -28.48 8.74 -7.35
CA PHE A 21 -29.73 9.13 -8.01
C PHE A 21 -30.32 8.01 -8.87
N LYS A 22 -29.51 7.04 -9.31
CA LYS A 22 -30.03 5.83 -9.96
C LYS A 22 -30.79 4.96 -8.96
N TRP A 23 -30.25 4.76 -7.76
CA TRP A 23 -30.92 4.04 -6.67
C TRP A 23 -32.22 4.75 -6.25
N LEU A 24 -32.16 6.07 -6.03
CA LEU A 24 -33.33 6.86 -5.64
C LEU A 24 -34.49 6.79 -6.66
N MET A 25 -34.16 6.64 -7.94
CA MET A 25 -35.13 6.55 -9.03
C MET A 25 -35.67 5.13 -9.23
N LEU A 26 -34.83 4.10 -9.11
CA LEU A 26 -35.18 2.73 -9.49
C LEU A 26 -35.59 1.85 -8.32
N ASP A 27 -35.01 2.07 -7.14
CA ASP A 27 -35.20 1.23 -5.97
C ASP A 27 -36.16 1.88 -4.96
N GLU A 28 -36.02 3.20 -4.73
CA GLU A 28 -36.90 3.94 -3.81
C GLU A 28 -38.08 4.62 -4.52
N GLU A 29 -38.01 4.78 -5.85
CA GLU A 29 -39.06 5.44 -6.67
C GLU A 29 -39.44 6.87 -6.22
N GLU A 30 -38.57 7.55 -5.46
CA GLU A 30 -38.81 8.90 -4.91
C GLU A 30 -38.67 10.02 -5.97
N ILE A 31 -38.06 9.69 -7.11
CA ILE A 31 -37.92 10.60 -8.26
C ILE A 31 -38.22 9.86 -9.56
N ASP A 32 -38.91 10.52 -10.48
CA ASP A 32 -39.19 9.95 -11.80
C ASP A 32 -38.00 10.05 -12.76
N ARG A 33 -37.07 10.96 -12.48
CA ARG A 33 -35.98 11.31 -13.40
C ARG A 33 -34.71 11.70 -12.68
N SER A 34 -33.58 11.14 -13.11
CA SER A 34 -32.29 11.44 -12.49
C SER A 34 -31.76 12.82 -12.88
N PRO A 35 -31.40 13.69 -11.92
CA PRO A 35 -30.73 14.97 -12.19
C PRO A 35 -29.38 14.81 -12.91
N MET A 36 -28.81 13.61 -12.89
CA MET A 36 -27.51 13.30 -13.47
C MET A 36 -27.55 13.01 -14.97
N GLU A 37 -28.74 12.83 -15.58
CA GLU A 37 -28.88 12.44 -17.00
C GLU A 37 -28.14 13.35 -17.99
N ARG A 38 -28.14 14.67 -17.73
CA ARG A 38 -27.52 15.67 -18.60
C ARG A 38 -26.15 16.13 -18.10
N VAL A 39 -25.71 15.62 -16.96
CA VAL A 39 -24.42 15.99 -16.37
C VAL A 39 -23.32 15.23 -17.10
N LYS A 40 -22.46 15.95 -17.83
CA LYS A 40 -21.35 15.32 -18.55
C LYS A 40 -20.33 14.75 -17.56
N GLN A 41 -19.93 13.51 -17.81
CA GLN A 41 -18.88 12.87 -17.02
C GLN A 41 -17.53 13.59 -17.21
N PRO A 42 -16.81 13.93 -16.12
CA PRO A 42 -15.46 14.47 -16.20
C PRO A 42 -14.50 13.53 -16.91
N LYS A 43 -13.80 14.03 -17.95
CA LYS A 43 -12.71 13.29 -18.58
C LYS A 43 -11.48 13.33 -17.69
N THR A 44 -10.91 12.16 -17.39
CA THR A 44 -9.63 12.06 -16.68
C THR A 44 -8.54 11.69 -17.68
N PRO A 45 -7.54 12.55 -17.92
CA PRO A 45 -6.41 12.17 -18.76
C PRO A 45 -5.66 11.00 -18.13
N LYS A 46 -5.17 10.06 -18.94
CA LYS A 46 -4.31 8.99 -18.46
C LYS A 46 -2.99 9.59 -17.98
N LYS A 47 -2.76 9.56 -16.66
CA LYS A 47 -1.46 9.92 -16.09
C LYS A 47 -0.51 8.74 -16.29
N LEU A 48 0.59 8.96 -16.99
CA LEU A 48 1.67 7.98 -17.07
C LEU A 48 2.36 7.92 -15.71
N ILE A 49 2.37 6.75 -15.10
CA ILE A 49 3.09 6.50 -13.85
C ILE A 49 4.53 6.14 -14.24
N PRO A 50 5.54 6.91 -13.79
CA PRO A 50 6.92 6.58 -14.08
C PRO A 50 7.28 5.23 -13.47
N ILE A 51 7.96 4.40 -14.26
CA ILE A 51 8.44 3.09 -13.82
C ILE A 51 9.74 3.32 -13.05
N ILE A 52 9.81 2.79 -11.82
CA ILE A 52 11.03 2.81 -11.02
C ILE A 52 12.04 1.86 -11.65
N ARG A 53 13.21 2.37 -12.04
CA ARG A 53 14.29 1.54 -12.60
C ARG A 53 15.11 0.89 -11.49
N ASP A 54 15.83 -0.16 -11.84
CA ASP A 54 16.72 -0.85 -10.90
C ASP A 54 17.75 0.09 -10.25
N ASP A 55 18.26 1.06 -11.00
CA ASP A 55 19.24 2.02 -10.49
C ASP A 55 18.64 3.00 -9.48
N ASP A 56 17.37 3.38 -9.65
CA ASP A 56 16.66 4.21 -8.68
C ASP A 56 16.43 3.42 -7.39
N THR A 57 16.08 2.13 -7.52
CA THR A 57 15.93 1.23 -6.38
C THR A 57 17.25 1.06 -5.63
N LYS A 58 18.38 0.92 -6.34
CA LYS A 58 19.72 0.87 -5.72
C LYS A 58 20.03 2.16 -4.96
N LYS A 59 19.71 3.33 -5.52
CA LYS A 59 19.91 4.62 -4.84
C LYS A 59 19.10 4.70 -3.55
N VAL A 60 17.82 4.32 -3.58
CA VAL A 60 16.97 4.30 -2.38
C VAL A 60 17.52 3.35 -1.32
N ILE A 61 17.86 2.11 -1.69
CA ILE A 61 18.45 1.15 -0.74
C ILE A 61 19.79 1.66 -0.18
N SER A 62 20.55 2.43 -0.96
CA SER A 62 21.84 2.96 -0.53
C SER A 62 21.75 3.98 0.61
N THR A 63 20.62 4.67 0.77
CA THR A 63 20.42 5.64 1.86
C THR A 63 20.27 4.95 3.22
N CYS A 64 19.84 3.68 3.23
CA CYS A 64 19.70 2.86 4.43
C CYS A 64 20.99 2.14 4.83
N LYS A 65 22.13 2.44 4.18
CA LYS A 65 23.39 1.77 4.51
C LYS A 65 23.87 2.15 5.90
N GLY A 66 24.08 1.14 6.73
CA GLY A 66 24.77 1.27 8.00
C GLY A 66 24.39 0.18 9.00
N LYS A 67 24.64 0.46 10.28
CA LYS A 67 24.49 -0.49 11.39
C LYS A 67 23.54 0.01 12.47
N SER A 68 23.01 1.24 12.37
CA SER A 68 22.02 1.72 13.34
C SER A 68 20.73 0.90 13.22
N PHE A 69 19.99 0.79 14.32
CA PHE A 69 18.75 0.03 14.34
C PHE A 69 17.77 0.52 13.25
N MET A 70 17.58 1.84 13.14
CA MET A 70 16.74 2.46 12.10
C MET A 70 17.21 2.11 10.67
N GLN A 71 18.51 2.20 10.39
CA GLN A 71 19.05 1.87 9.06
C GLN A 71 18.78 0.42 8.66
N VAL A 72 18.99 -0.52 9.59
CA VAL A 72 18.75 -1.95 9.34
C VAL A 72 17.26 -2.24 9.17
N ARG A 73 16.40 -1.60 9.97
CA ARG A 73 14.93 -1.68 9.84
C ARG A 73 14.46 -1.16 8.47
N ASP A 74 14.88 0.04 8.11
CA ASP A 74 14.42 0.71 6.90
C ASP A 74 14.88 -0.04 5.64
N GLU A 75 16.10 -0.60 5.64
CA GLU A 75 16.56 -1.47 4.56
C GLU A 75 15.67 -2.72 4.41
N ALA A 76 15.28 -3.37 5.52
CA ALA A 76 14.40 -4.53 5.49
C ALA A 76 13.01 -4.19 4.94
N ILE A 77 12.41 -3.09 5.40
CA ILE A 77 11.09 -2.62 4.95
C ILE A 77 11.11 -2.30 3.45
N ILE A 78 12.09 -1.51 2.99
CA ILE A 78 12.17 -1.09 1.58
C ILE A 78 12.37 -2.29 0.66
N ARG A 79 13.23 -3.24 1.05
CA ARG A 79 13.43 -4.47 0.26
C ARG A 79 12.19 -5.33 0.21
N LEU A 80 11.49 -5.49 1.33
CA LEU A 80 10.24 -6.23 1.37
C LEU A 80 9.18 -5.58 0.47
N TYR A 81 9.03 -4.26 0.58
CA TYR A 81 8.10 -3.47 -0.24
C TYR A 81 8.37 -3.63 -1.74
N TYR A 82 9.62 -3.42 -2.15
CA TYR A 82 10.04 -3.53 -3.55
C TYR A 82 9.89 -4.95 -4.10
N ASN A 83 10.20 -5.97 -3.30
CA ASN A 83 10.25 -7.34 -3.78
C ASN A 83 8.88 -8.04 -3.81
N THR A 84 7.95 -7.63 -2.94
CA THR A 84 6.61 -8.24 -2.85
C THR A 84 5.52 -7.44 -3.55
N GLY A 85 5.76 -6.15 -3.82
CA GLY A 85 4.75 -5.25 -4.41
C GLY A 85 3.54 -5.02 -3.48
N ALA A 86 3.69 -5.22 -2.18
CA ALA A 86 2.64 -4.99 -1.21
C ALA A 86 2.26 -3.52 -1.08
N ARG A 87 1.04 -3.25 -0.62
CA ARG A 87 0.58 -1.88 -0.35
C ARG A 87 1.24 -1.36 0.93
N LEU A 88 1.41 -0.04 1.01
CA LEU A 88 1.96 0.62 2.21
C LEU A 88 1.22 0.23 3.50
N SER A 89 -0.12 0.19 3.45
CA SER A 89 -0.93 -0.19 4.60
C SER A 89 -0.83 -1.66 4.97
N GLU A 90 -0.44 -2.53 4.03
CA GLU A 90 -0.22 -3.96 4.31
C GLU A 90 1.14 -4.13 5.00
N VAL A 91 2.19 -3.49 4.48
CA VAL A 91 3.53 -3.55 5.09
C VAL A 91 3.57 -2.89 6.47
N GLY A 92 2.91 -1.74 6.63
CA GLY A 92 2.86 -1.02 7.91
C GLY A 92 2.03 -1.71 9.01
N LYS A 93 1.36 -2.83 8.70
CA LYS A 93 0.57 -3.63 9.65
C LYS A 93 1.14 -5.03 9.89
N LEU A 94 2.31 -5.34 9.32
CA LEU A 94 2.95 -6.64 9.51
C LEU A 94 3.40 -6.81 10.95
N ASN A 95 3.09 -7.96 11.52
CA ASN A 95 3.64 -8.46 12.75
C ASN A 95 4.85 -9.36 12.47
N LEU A 96 5.59 -9.72 13.54
CA LEU A 96 6.72 -10.63 13.42
C LEU A 96 6.30 -12.02 12.92
N ASP A 97 5.14 -12.50 13.38
CA ASP A 97 4.60 -13.83 13.04
C ASP A 97 4.11 -13.92 11.58
N ASP A 98 3.93 -12.78 10.91
CA ASP A 98 3.56 -12.74 9.49
C ASP A 98 4.74 -13.08 8.58
N VAL A 99 5.97 -13.09 9.11
CA VAL A 99 7.20 -13.28 8.34
C VAL A 99 7.82 -14.65 8.66
N ASP A 100 7.85 -15.52 7.65
CA ASP A 100 8.44 -16.85 7.74
C ASP A 100 9.73 -16.91 6.94
N LEU A 101 10.87 -16.86 7.63
CA LEU A 101 12.20 -17.01 7.03
C LEU A 101 12.56 -18.45 6.66
N THR A 102 11.78 -19.44 7.09
CA THR A 102 11.97 -20.84 6.69
C THR A 102 11.47 -21.07 5.28
N THR A 103 10.39 -20.39 4.90
CA THR A 103 9.81 -20.44 3.56
C THR A 103 10.12 -19.21 2.72
N ASP A 104 10.89 -18.26 3.25
CA ASP A 104 11.14 -16.94 2.67
C ASP A 104 9.84 -16.28 2.17
N SER A 105 8.84 -16.21 3.05
CA SER A 105 7.53 -15.68 2.70
C SER A 105 6.92 -14.78 3.77
N VAL A 106 6.01 -13.92 3.35
CA VAL A 106 5.25 -13.03 4.21
C VAL A 106 3.76 -13.22 3.97
N HIS A 107 2.98 -13.21 5.05
CA HIS A 107 1.52 -13.29 5.02
C HIS A 107 0.93 -11.88 5.09
N TYR A 108 0.21 -11.47 4.05
CA TYR A 108 -0.46 -10.17 4.01
C TYR A 108 -1.96 -10.33 4.26
N HIS A 109 -2.46 -9.53 5.20
CA HIS A 109 -3.89 -9.46 5.51
C HIS A 109 -4.60 -8.45 4.61
N GLY A 110 -5.53 -8.93 3.79
CA GLY A 110 -6.28 -8.12 2.83
C GLY A 110 -7.64 -7.66 3.35
N LYS A 111 -8.30 -6.75 2.62
CA LYS A 111 -9.68 -6.36 2.93
C LYS A 111 -10.66 -7.49 2.57
N GLY A 112 -11.51 -7.87 3.52
CA GLY A 112 -12.61 -8.82 3.30
C GLY A 112 -12.11 -10.22 2.94
N THR A 113 -11.33 -10.82 3.84
CA THR A 113 -10.82 -12.21 3.81
C THR A 113 -9.88 -12.58 2.65
N ARG A 114 -9.32 -11.60 1.92
CA ARG A 114 -8.34 -11.86 0.85
C ARG A 114 -6.91 -11.80 1.36
N ASP A 115 -6.57 -12.77 2.19
CA ASP A 115 -5.20 -12.94 2.65
C ASP A 115 -4.36 -13.61 1.55
N ARG A 116 -3.07 -13.30 1.53
CA ARG A 116 -2.14 -13.93 0.58
C ARG A 116 -0.77 -14.09 1.20
N ARG A 117 -0.12 -15.21 0.88
CA ARG A 117 1.30 -15.43 1.18
C ARG A 117 2.13 -15.11 -0.05
N VAL A 118 3.16 -14.28 0.11
CA VAL A 118 4.03 -13.83 -0.97
C VAL A 118 5.47 -14.21 -0.63
N ARG A 119 6.15 -14.89 -1.55
CA ARG A 119 7.57 -15.20 -1.39
C ARG A 119 8.43 -13.97 -1.67
N PHE A 120 9.56 -13.89 -0.97
CA PHE A 120 10.59 -12.90 -1.21
C PHE A 120 11.93 -13.55 -1.51
N GLY A 121 12.83 -12.80 -2.14
CA GLY A 121 14.13 -13.27 -2.57
C GLY A 121 15.21 -13.20 -1.46
N PRO A 122 16.37 -13.82 -1.71
CA PRO A 122 17.43 -14.00 -0.71
C PRO A 122 18.01 -12.68 -0.17
N LYS A 123 18.00 -11.61 -0.98
CA LYS A 123 18.45 -10.27 -0.54
C LYS A 123 17.51 -9.67 0.51
N THR A 124 16.21 -9.88 0.34
CA THR A 124 15.17 -9.45 1.29
C THR A 124 15.24 -10.28 2.55
N ALA A 125 15.31 -11.61 2.42
CA ALA A 125 15.48 -12.54 3.55
C ALA A 125 16.68 -12.16 4.43
N ARG A 126 17.83 -11.86 3.82
CA ARG A 126 19.04 -11.41 4.54
C ARG A 126 18.83 -10.09 5.29
N ALA A 127 18.15 -9.13 4.70
CA ALA A 127 17.89 -7.85 5.35
C ALA A 127 16.91 -8.00 6.52
N ILE A 128 15.85 -8.79 6.34
CA ILE A 128 14.89 -9.14 7.41
C ILE A 128 15.62 -9.85 8.55
N SER A 129 16.42 -10.87 8.25
CA SER A 129 17.19 -11.60 9.28
C SER A 129 18.13 -10.67 10.06
N ARG A 130 18.81 -9.73 9.38
CA ARG A 130 19.61 -8.70 10.04
C ARG A 130 18.78 -7.81 10.96
N TYR A 131 17.60 -7.39 10.52
CA TYR A 131 16.69 -6.59 11.32
C TYR A 131 16.19 -7.35 12.55
N LEU A 132 15.74 -8.60 12.41
CA LEU A 132 15.27 -9.41 13.54
C LEU A 132 16.37 -9.61 14.59
N ARG A 133 17.62 -9.88 14.18
CA ARG A 133 18.78 -9.95 15.10
C ARG A 133 19.09 -8.63 15.80
N ALA A 134 18.88 -7.51 15.13
CA ALA A 134 19.07 -6.18 15.73
C ALA A 134 17.93 -5.85 16.70
N ARG A 135 16.69 -6.24 16.36
CA ARG A 135 15.50 -6.08 17.19
C ARG A 135 15.61 -6.87 18.49
N ASP A 136 16.05 -8.12 18.42
CA ASP A 136 16.25 -8.99 19.59
C ASP A 136 17.22 -8.39 20.63
N LYS A 137 18.23 -7.66 20.15
CA LYS A 137 19.20 -6.96 21.00
C LYS A 137 18.74 -5.56 21.44
N HIS A 138 17.58 -5.11 20.98
CA HIS A 138 17.09 -3.79 21.31
C HIS A 138 16.54 -3.75 22.74
N LYS A 139 16.75 -2.65 23.46
CA LYS A 139 16.30 -2.51 24.85
C LYS A 139 14.79 -2.69 25.01
N GLY A 140 14.01 -2.35 23.98
CA GLY A 140 12.57 -2.52 23.92
C GLY A 140 12.09 -3.80 23.22
N ALA A 141 12.94 -4.84 23.07
CA ALA A 141 12.60 -6.03 22.27
C ALA A 141 11.28 -6.72 22.68
N GLY A 142 10.91 -6.62 23.96
CA GLY A 142 9.65 -7.15 24.50
C GLY A 142 8.40 -6.34 24.14
N LEU A 143 8.54 -5.18 23.50
CA LEU A 143 7.41 -4.38 23.03
C LEU A 143 6.90 -4.93 21.69
N PRO A 144 5.57 -5.08 21.51
CA PRO A 144 4.99 -5.45 20.22
C PRO A 144 5.40 -4.43 19.14
N ASP A 145 5.28 -3.14 19.48
CA ASP A 145 5.50 -2.00 18.59
C ASP A 145 6.80 -1.26 18.94
N LEU A 146 7.93 -1.82 18.51
CA LEU A 146 9.23 -1.17 18.64
C LEU A 146 9.39 -0.10 17.55
N HIS A 147 8.90 1.12 17.80
CA HIS A 147 9.00 2.23 16.85
C HIS A 147 10.15 3.21 17.10
N GLU A 148 10.80 3.16 18.26
CA GLU A 148 11.92 4.04 18.64
C GLU A 148 13.04 3.29 19.39
#